data_AF-A0A7R9C465-F1
#
_entry.id   AF-A0A7R9C465-F1
#
_cell.length_a   1.000
_cell.length_b   1.000
_cell.length_c   1.000
_cell.angle_alpha   90.00
_cell.angle_beta   90.00
_cell.angle_gamma   90.00
#
_symmetry.space_group_name_H-M   'P 1'
#
loop_
_entity.id
_entity.type
_entity.pdbx_description
1 polymer ?
#
loop_
_entity_poly.entity_id
_entity_poly.type
_entity_poly.pdbx_seq_one_letter_code
_entity_poly.pdbx_strand_id
1 'polypeptide(L)'
;MIASQEDQDVLAVYFRPVSTVAYILSLGVVQEYRRVGIASLLLDSLIRQLTTPEAVHCKALFLHVLTSNSSAIRFYENRNFK
;
A
#
# COMPACT_ATOMS: atom_id res chain seq x y z
N MET A 1 -1.21 13.27 -11.60
CA MET A 1 -2.31 12.32 -11.88
C MET A 1 -3.45 12.69 -10.96
N ILE A 2 -4.59 13.02 -11.54
CA ILE A 2 -5.76 13.54 -10.83
C ILE A 2 -6.56 12.29 -10.42
N ALA A 3 -6.68 12.04 -9.11
CA ALA A 3 -7.51 10.95 -8.62
C ALA A 3 -8.98 11.25 -8.97
N SER A 4 -9.69 10.25 -9.45
CA SER A 4 -11.06 10.35 -9.93
C SER A 4 -12.00 10.82 -8.81
N GLN A 5 -12.94 11.71 -9.15
CA GLN A 5 -13.89 12.35 -8.24
C GLN A 5 -14.68 11.35 -7.37
N GLU A 6 -14.88 10.13 -7.88
CA GLU A 6 -15.63 9.06 -7.23
C GLU A 6 -14.92 8.48 -5.98
N ASP A 7 -13.59 8.55 -5.92
CA ASP A 7 -12.81 8.07 -4.77
C ASP A 7 -12.85 9.06 -3.58
N GLN A 8 -13.21 10.33 -3.83
CA GLN A 8 -13.28 11.35 -2.78
C GLN A 8 -14.51 11.19 -1.89
N ASP A 9 -15.64 10.74 -2.43
CA ASP A 9 -16.93 10.74 -1.73
C ASP A 9 -17.00 9.65 -0.65
N VAL A 10 -16.31 8.53 -0.84
CA VAL A 10 -16.22 7.45 0.16
C VAL A 10 -15.38 7.88 1.37
N LEU A 11 -14.40 8.76 1.18
CA LEU A 11 -13.49 9.22 2.22
C LEU A 11 -13.98 10.48 2.95
N ALA A 12 -14.88 11.26 2.35
CA ALA A 12 -15.29 12.57 2.86
C ALA A 12 -16.20 12.51 4.11
N VAL A 13 -16.92 11.41 4.35
CA VAL A 13 -17.99 11.38 5.36
C VAL A 13 -17.49 11.08 6.79
N TYR A 14 -16.29 10.51 6.97
CA TYR A 14 -15.81 10.05 8.29
C TYR A 14 -14.41 10.53 8.71
N PHE A 15 -13.64 11.15 7.82
CA PHE A 15 -12.29 11.57 8.12
C PHE A 15 -12.21 13.07 8.44
N ARG A 16 -11.58 13.42 9.57
CA ARG A 16 -11.12 14.81 9.78
C ARG A 16 -10.33 15.24 8.54
N PRO A 17 -10.43 16.49 8.08
CA PRO A 17 -9.99 17.00 6.76
C PRO A 17 -8.50 16.86 6.41
N VAL A 18 -7.72 16.14 7.23
CA VAL A 18 -6.31 15.87 7.04
C VAL A 18 -6.06 14.37 7.22
N SER A 19 -6.82 13.50 6.57
CA SER A 19 -6.51 12.06 6.58
C SER A 19 -6.08 11.64 5.18
N THR A 20 -4.89 11.09 5.07
CA THR A 20 -4.32 10.61 3.82
C THR A 20 -4.36 9.09 3.76
N VAL A 21 -4.36 8.56 2.55
CA VAL A 21 -4.20 7.13 2.30
C VAL A 21 -2.99 6.95 1.39
N ALA A 22 -2.23 5.89 1.65
CA ALA A 22 -1.12 5.51 0.81
C ALA A 22 -1.58 4.44 -0.19
N TYR A 23 -1.06 4.49 -1.42
CA TYR A 23 -1.43 3.56 -2.48
C TYR A 23 -0.19 3.00 -3.17
N ILE A 24 -0.03 1.68 -3.16
CA ILE A 24 1.03 0.97 -3.89
C ILE A 24 0.49 0.59 -5.26
N LEU A 25 0.89 1.33 -6.30
CA LEU A 25 0.57 0.98 -7.68
C LEU A 25 1.35 -0.26 -8.16
N SER A 26 2.60 -0.39 -7.69
CA SER A 26 3.49 -1.48 -8.08
C SER A 26 4.57 -1.70 -7.04
N LEU A 27 4.83 -2.96 -6.71
CA LEU A 27 6.00 -3.40 -5.96
C LEU A 27 6.44 -4.73 -6.58
N GLY A 28 7.69 -4.79 -6.99
CA GLY A 28 8.24 -5.94 -7.69
C GLY A 28 9.71 -6.11 -7.42
N VAL A 29 10.16 -7.36 -7.48
CA VAL A 29 11.57 -7.73 -7.43
C VAL A 29 11.87 -8.58 -8.65
N VAL A 30 12.97 -8.23 -9.32
CA VAL A 30 13.54 -9.00 -10.43
C VAL A 30 13.72 -10.46 -10.03
N GLN A 31 13.53 -11.38 -10.98
CA GLN A 31 13.31 -12.80 -10.70
C GLN A 31 14.49 -13.43 -9.93
N GLU A 32 15.70 -13.02 -10.26
CA GLU A 32 16.98 -13.46 -9.71
C GLU A 32 17.11 -13.15 -8.21
N TYR A 33 16.39 -12.15 -7.73
CA TYR A 33 16.44 -11.69 -6.34
C TYR A 33 15.13 -11.92 -5.58
N ARG A 34 14.23 -12.76 -6.11
CA ARG A 34 13.01 -13.14 -5.38
C ARG A 34 13.37 -14.04 -4.20
N ARG A 35 12.50 -14.06 -3.18
CA ARG A 35 12.61 -14.91 -1.97
C ARG A 35 13.83 -14.64 -1.06
N VAL A 36 14.61 -13.59 -1.32
CA VAL A 36 15.70 -13.16 -0.42
C VAL A 36 15.29 -12.01 0.52
N GLY A 37 14.01 -11.61 0.50
CA GLY A 37 13.45 -10.62 1.44
C GLY A 37 13.47 -9.16 0.97
N ILE A 38 13.83 -8.86 -0.27
CA ILE A 38 13.88 -7.47 -0.77
C ILE A 38 12.49 -6.81 -0.76
N ALA A 39 11.47 -7.46 -1.32
CA ALA A 39 10.10 -6.93 -1.34
C ALA A 39 9.57 -6.69 0.07
N SER A 40 9.91 -7.60 0.99
CA SER A 40 9.64 -7.48 2.41
C SER A 40 10.25 -6.22 3.00
N LEU A 41 11.55 -6.01 2.79
CA LEU A 41 12.28 -4.85 3.29
C LEU A 41 11.72 -3.53 2.75
N LEU A 42 11.38 -3.49 1.45
CA LEU A 42 10.77 -2.32 0.82
C LEU A 42 9.41 -1.98 1.45
N LEU A 43 8.54 -2.97 1.60
CA LEU A 43 7.22 -2.80 2.22
C LEU A 43 7.35 -2.37 3.69
N ASP A 44 8.24 -3.00 4.45
CA ASP A 44 8.48 -2.67 5.85
C ASP A 44 9.07 -1.26 6.01
N SER A 45 9.87 -0.79 5.06
CA SER A 45 10.37 0.59 5.03
C SER A 45 9.26 1.59 4.77
N LEU A 46 8.38 1.31 3.80
CA LEU A 46 7.23 2.16 3.50
C LEU A 46 6.30 2.28 4.70
N ILE A 47 5.92 1.14 5.30
CA ILE A 47 5.03 1.13 6.48
C ILE A 47 5.67 1.94 7.60
N ARG A 48 6.96 1.75 7.89
CA ARG A 48 7.67 2.54 8.91
C ARG A 48 7.56 4.04 8.67
N GLN A 49 7.76 4.49 7.43
CA GLN A 49 7.62 5.91 7.07
C GLN A 49 6.19 6.42 7.29
N LEU A 50 5.18 5.62 6.95
CA LEU A 50 3.77 5.97 7.14
C LEU A 50 3.31 5.92 8.61
N THR A 51 4.04 5.22 9.47
CA THR A 51 3.77 5.13 10.92
C THR A 51 4.55 6.14 11.76
N THR A 52 5.31 7.04 11.14
CA THR A 52 6.03 8.10 11.86
C THR A 52 5.06 9.09 12.51
N PRO A 53 5.46 9.75 13.62
CA PRO A 53 4.65 10.80 14.27
C PRO A 53 4.29 11.97 13.34
N GLU A 54 5.08 12.22 12.32
CA GLU A 54 4.84 13.24 11.30
C GLU A 54 3.80 12.80 10.27
N ALA A 55 3.57 11.48 10.13
CA ALA A 55 2.62 10.86 9.23
C ALA A 55 1.30 10.40 9.90
N VAL A 56 0.95 10.96 11.06
CA VAL A 56 -0.27 10.64 11.89
C VAL A 56 -1.60 10.69 11.10
N HIS A 57 -1.56 11.34 9.95
CA HIS A 57 -2.66 11.51 9.03
C HIS A 57 -2.89 10.30 8.09
N CYS A 58 -1.91 9.40 7.92
CA CYS A 58 -2.07 8.23 7.07
C CYS A 58 -2.93 7.16 7.75
N LYS A 59 -4.11 6.85 7.20
CA LYS A 59 -5.10 5.95 7.83
C LYS A 59 -5.17 4.56 7.21
N ALA A 60 -4.76 4.42 5.96
CA ALA A 60 -4.81 3.16 5.25
C ALA A 60 -3.71 3.07 4.20
N LEU A 61 -3.30 1.84 3.90
CA LEU A 61 -2.38 1.50 2.82
C LEU A 61 -3.11 0.53 1.88
N PHE A 62 -3.40 0.99 0.67
CA PHE A 62 -4.00 0.19 -0.39
C PHE A 62 -2.94 -0.26 -1.39
N LEU A 63 -3.24 -1.32 -2.13
CA LEU A 63 -2.38 -1.80 -3.19
C LEU A 63 -3.18 -2.26 -4.40
N HIS A 64 -2.53 -2.18 -5.55
CA HIS A 64 -3.01 -2.78 -6.78
C HIS A 64 -2.23 -4.08 -7.06
N VAL A 65 -2.96 -5.15 -7.39
CA VAL A 65 -2.37 -6.39 -7.87
C VAL A 65 -3.27 -7.02 -8.94
N LEU A 66 -2.66 -7.51 -10.02
CA LEU A 66 -3.38 -8.28 -11.03
C LEU A 66 -3.82 -9.62 -10.43
N THR A 67 -5.06 -10.03 -10.68
CA THR A 67 -5.62 -11.31 -10.19
C THR A 67 -4.85 -12.53 -10.70
N SER A 68 -4.17 -12.41 -11.83
CA SER A 68 -3.28 -13.45 -12.39
C SER A 68 -1.94 -13.57 -11.68
N ASN A 69 -1.55 -12.59 -10.86
CA ASN A 69 -0.25 -12.57 -10.17
C ASN A 69 -0.35 -13.22 -8.78
N SER A 70 -0.54 -14.54 -8.77
CA SER A 70 -0.66 -15.35 -7.55
C SER A 70 0.53 -15.21 -6.60
N SER A 71 1.74 -14.96 -7.12
CA SER A 71 2.93 -14.73 -6.31
C SER A 71 2.84 -13.43 -5.51
N ALA A 72 2.35 -12.35 -6.11
CA ALA A 72 2.17 -11.07 -5.42
C ALA A 72 0.99 -11.13 -4.45
N ILE A 73 -0.12 -11.75 -4.85
CA ILE A 73 -1.30 -11.95 -3.99
C ILE A 73 -0.88 -12.67 -2.70
N ARG A 74 -0.24 -13.84 -2.81
CA ARG A 74 0.22 -14.60 -1.65
C ARG A 74 1.24 -13.82 -0.81
N PHE A 75 2.09 -13.03 -1.44
CA PHE A 75 3.03 -12.17 -0.72
C PHE A 75 2.31 -11.14 0.16
N TYR A 76 1.28 -10.48 -0.37
CA TYR A 76 0.52 -9.47 0.37
C TYR A 76 -0.42 -10.07 1.43
N GLU A 77 -1.09 -11.20 1.14
CA GLU A 77 -1.91 -11.93 2.12
C GLU A 77 -1.07 -12.34 3.35
N ASN A 78 0.15 -12.84 3.12
CA ASN A 78 1.11 -13.16 4.20
C ASN A 78 1.55 -11.91 5.00
N ARG A 79 1.26 -10.70 4.49
CA ARG A 79 1.53 -9.42 5.15
C ARG A 79 0.26 -8.76 5.71
N ASN A 80 -0.82 -9.54 5.85
CA ASN A 80 -2.12 -9.14 6.40
C ASN A 80 -2.92 -8.15 5.55
N PHE A 81 -2.58 -8.01 4.27
CA PHE A 81 -3.48 -7.35 3.31
C PHE A 81 -4.67 -8.26 3.03
N LYS A 82 -5.83 -7.64 2.86
CA LYS A 82 -7.12 -8.32 2.66
C LYS A 82 -7.79 -7.82 1.39
#